data_AF-A0A345ZU18-F1
#
_entry.id   AF-A0A345ZU18-F1
#
_cell.length_a   1.000
_cell.length_b   1.000
_cell.length_c   1.000
_cell.angle_alpha   90.00
_cell.angle_beta   90.00
_cell.angle_gamma   90.00
#
_symmetry.space_group_name_H-M   'P 1'
#
loop_
_entity.id
_entity.type
_entity.pdbx_description
1 polymer ?
#
loop_
_entity_poly.entity_id
_entity_poly.type
_entity_poly.pdbx_seq_one_letter_code
_entity_poly.pdbx_strand_id
1 'polypeptide(L)'
;MAAQNYTLRFKNRSGSQHDFLCYQQGIDVNTPYVYTLAWFAKPVANGVDVDFTWSINYSFTWSEQGTLKPGITYKAQQVIAADLTTANLVNFTDIENAFQFGTPSNTGAAGSLTIDCDGTIPKGAANIGIGMSGQPTHAVSAEPNFAAVFTIHPEYWISFGSFEPGQVVDTQTMVNSEAVPFPVNVYGMTATLDSGNNWTLAQGLV
;
A
#
# COMPACT_ATOMS: atom_id res chain seq x y z
N MET A 1 16.89 15.10 -11.12
CA MET A 1 17.06 13.72 -11.61
C MET A 1 15.68 13.17 -11.86
N ALA A 2 15.44 12.44 -12.96
CA ALA A 2 14.15 11.78 -13.17
C ALA A 2 13.95 10.75 -12.04
N ALA A 3 12.74 10.68 -11.47
CA ALA A 3 12.42 9.66 -10.48
C ALA A 3 12.60 8.27 -11.09
N GLN A 4 13.28 7.37 -10.38
CA GLN A 4 13.46 5.99 -10.82
C GLN A 4 12.12 5.26 -10.72
N ASN A 5 11.65 4.75 -11.86
CA ASN A 5 10.39 4.00 -11.93
C ASN A 5 10.67 2.49 -11.89
N TYR A 6 9.82 1.78 -11.17
CA TYR A 6 9.72 0.33 -11.14
C TYR A 6 8.55 -0.10 -12.01
N THR A 7 8.65 -1.27 -12.63
CA THR A 7 7.56 -1.86 -13.41
C THR A 7 7.46 -3.34 -13.16
N LEU A 8 6.24 -3.80 -12.89
CA LEU A 8 5.87 -5.20 -12.83
C LEU A 8 4.92 -5.51 -13.97
N ARG A 9 5.37 -6.34 -14.92
CA ARG A 9 4.52 -6.91 -15.95
C ARG A 9 3.87 -8.17 -15.43
N PHE A 10 2.55 -8.24 -15.47
CA PHE A 10 1.82 -9.48 -15.25
C PHE A 10 1.36 -10.06 -16.58
N LYS A 11 1.62 -11.34 -16.78
CA LYS A 11 1.12 -12.13 -17.91
C LYS A 11 0.12 -13.17 -17.41
N ASN A 12 -1.14 -12.98 -17.76
CA ASN A 12 -2.14 -13.98 -17.43
C ASN A 12 -2.14 -15.10 -18.48
N ARG A 13 -1.68 -16.29 -18.11
CA ARG A 13 -1.75 -17.52 -18.91
C ARG A 13 -2.45 -18.64 -18.13
N SER A 14 -3.33 -18.26 -17.19
CA SER A 14 -4.01 -19.18 -16.27
C SER A 14 -5.19 -19.93 -16.88
N GLY A 15 -5.66 -19.52 -18.05
CA GLY A 15 -6.92 -19.99 -18.61
C GLY A 15 -8.17 -19.35 -17.97
N SER A 16 -7.99 -18.48 -16.96
CA SER A 16 -9.08 -17.82 -16.22
C SER A 16 -8.99 -16.30 -16.30
N GLN A 17 -10.07 -15.61 -15.96
CA GLN A 17 -10.12 -14.14 -15.85
C GLN A 17 -10.47 -13.75 -14.41
N HIS A 18 -9.53 -13.06 -13.76
CA HIS A 18 -9.65 -12.54 -12.40
C HIS A 18 -8.81 -11.25 -12.28
N ASP A 19 -8.80 -10.67 -11.09
CA ASP A 19 -8.01 -9.49 -10.76
C ASP A 19 -6.58 -9.88 -10.41
N PHE A 20 -5.63 -9.24 -11.08
CA PHE A 20 -4.25 -9.21 -10.65
C PHE A 20 -4.10 -8.21 -9.51
N LEU A 21 -3.61 -8.69 -8.38
CA LEU A 21 -3.36 -7.90 -7.19
C LEU A 21 -1.84 -7.75 -7.01
N CYS A 22 -1.40 -6.51 -6.78
CA CYS A 22 -0.09 -6.21 -6.20
C CYS A 22 -0.31 -5.45 -4.88
N TYR A 23 0.42 -5.87 -3.84
CA TYR A 23 0.32 -5.33 -2.49
C TYR A 23 1.69 -5.32 -1.83
N GLN A 24 1.79 -4.67 -0.67
CA GLN A 24 3.05 -4.57 0.07
C GLN A 24 2.97 -5.33 1.39
N GLN A 25 4.06 -5.97 1.77
CA GLN A 25 4.32 -6.49 3.11
C GLN A 25 5.63 -5.88 3.64
N GLY A 26 6.06 -6.27 4.84
CA GLY A 26 7.27 -5.69 5.45
C GLY A 26 7.07 -4.22 5.82
N ILE A 27 5.90 -3.87 6.34
CA ILE A 27 5.71 -2.57 6.99
C ILE A 27 5.31 -2.87 8.43
N ASP A 28 6.23 -2.57 9.35
CA ASP A 28 5.98 -2.70 10.77
C ASP A 28 5.37 -1.41 11.30
N VAL A 29 4.36 -1.55 12.16
CA VAL A 29 3.78 -0.41 12.87
C VAL A 29 3.88 -0.69 14.37
N ASN A 30 4.03 0.36 15.16
CA ASN A 30 4.02 0.28 16.63
C ASN A 30 2.65 -0.07 17.24
N THR A 31 1.80 -0.79 16.49
CA THR A 31 0.50 -1.33 16.91
C THR A 31 0.28 -2.67 16.20
N PRO A 32 -0.33 -3.67 16.87
CA PRO A 32 -0.57 -4.98 16.25
C PRO A 32 -1.64 -4.97 15.15
N TYR A 33 -2.42 -3.89 15.02
CA TYR A 33 -3.57 -3.82 14.11
C TYR A 33 -3.28 -3.00 12.85
N VAL A 34 -2.30 -3.45 12.07
CA VAL A 34 -2.01 -2.91 10.73
C VAL A 34 -2.74 -3.72 9.66
N TYR A 35 -3.35 -3.00 8.72
CA TYR A 35 -4.05 -3.58 7.59
C TYR A 35 -3.30 -3.27 6.31
N THR A 36 -2.99 -4.31 5.54
CA THR A 36 -2.47 -4.16 4.18
C THR A 36 -3.61 -3.88 3.21
N LEU A 37 -3.36 -2.97 2.27
CA LEU A 37 -4.31 -2.56 1.25
C LEU A 37 -3.89 -3.08 -0.13
N ALA A 38 -4.87 -3.35 -0.97
CA ALA A 38 -4.69 -3.67 -2.37
C ALA A 38 -4.14 -2.45 -3.12
N TRP A 39 -2.81 -2.33 -3.14
CA TRP A 39 -2.10 -1.19 -3.71
C TRP A 39 -2.36 -1.04 -5.22
N PHE A 40 -2.47 -2.16 -5.92
CA PHE A 40 -2.96 -2.21 -7.29
C PHE A 40 -3.81 -3.46 -7.47
N ALA A 41 -5.02 -3.30 -7.98
CA ALA A 41 -5.88 -4.41 -8.37
C ALA A 41 -6.52 -4.11 -9.72
N LYS A 42 -6.48 -5.05 -10.66
CA LYS A 42 -7.08 -4.87 -11.98
C LYS A 42 -7.53 -6.20 -12.60
N PRO A 43 -8.74 -6.28 -13.19
CA PRO A 43 -9.15 -7.44 -13.97
C PRO A 43 -8.23 -7.67 -15.17
N VAL A 44 -7.75 -8.89 -15.34
CA VAL A 44 -6.88 -9.28 -16.48
C VAL A 44 -7.44 -10.54 -17.13
N ALA A 45 -7.86 -10.41 -18.39
CA ALA A 45 -8.33 -11.55 -19.18
C ALA A 45 -7.19 -12.54 -19.50
N ASN A 46 -7.54 -13.81 -19.72
CA ASN A 46 -6.56 -14.80 -20.13
C ASN A 46 -5.89 -14.42 -21.46
N GLY A 47 -4.57 -14.59 -21.55
CA GLY A 47 -3.77 -14.23 -22.73
C GLY A 47 -3.34 -12.76 -22.79
N VAL A 48 -3.71 -11.94 -21.80
CA VAL A 48 -3.39 -10.51 -21.73
C VAL A 48 -2.18 -10.27 -20.83
N ASP A 49 -1.42 -9.24 -21.18
CA ASP A 49 -0.31 -8.70 -20.39
C ASP A 49 -0.69 -7.31 -19.89
N VAL A 50 -0.36 -7.00 -18.63
CA VAL A 50 -0.58 -5.68 -18.03
C VAL A 50 0.68 -5.22 -17.31
N ASP A 51 1.00 -3.94 -17.44
CA ASP A 51 2.10 -3.32 -16.72
C ASP A 51 1.56 -2.49 -15.56
N PHE A 52 2.15 -2.69 -14.39
CA PHE A 52 1.99 -1.82 -13.23
C PHE A 52 3.30 -1.08 -12.98
N THR A 53 3.27 0.24 -13.04
CA THR A 53 4.46 1.10 -12.90
C THR A 53 4.29 2.03 -11.72
N TRP A 54 5.33 2.17 -10.90
CA TRP A 54 5.33 3.07 -9.75
C TRP A 54 6.70 3.71 -9.54
N SER A 55 6.70 4.78 -8.75
CA SER A 55 7.91 5.42 -8.21
C SER A 55 7.90 5.30 -6.69
N ILE A 56 9.08 5.25 -6.07
CA ILE A 56 9.23 5.28 -4.60
C ILE A 56 9.02 6.72 -4.10
N ASN A 57 7.77 7.17 -4.15
CA ASN A 57 7.31 8.44 -3.61
C ASN A 57 6.32 8.12 -2.50
N TYR A 58 6.72 8.33 -1.25
CA TYR A 58 5.88 8.03 -0.10
C TYR A 58 4.83 9.12 0.11
N SER A 59 3.77 8.76 0.84
CA SER A 59 2.69 9.67 1.19
C SER A 59 2.03 9.30 2.50
N PHE A 60 1.48 10.29 3.19
CA PHE A 60 0.51 10.08 4.26
C PHE A 60 -0.90 10.12 3.69
N THR A 61 -1.78 9.28 4.23
CA THR A 61 -3.18 9.16 3.77
C THR A 61 -4.12 9.02 4.96
N TRP A 62 -5.35 9.52 4.83
CA TRP A 62 -6.41 9.22 5.79
C TRP A 62 -7.77 8.99 5.11
N SER A 63 -8.67 8.29 5.79
CA SER A 63 -10.05 8.03 5.36
C SER A 63 -10.99 7.90 6.57
N GLU A 64 -12.17 8.49 6.52
CA GLU A 64 -13.30 8.32 7.46
C GLU A 64 -14.07 7.00 7.26
N GLN A 65 -13.65 6.16 6.31
CA GLN A 65 -14.41 4.97 5.97
C GLN A 65 -14.33 3.86 7.01
N GLY A 66 -15.33 3.81 7.91
CA GLY A 66 -15.71 2.63 8.69
C GLY A 66 -14.58 1.94 9.47
N THR A 67 -14.90 0.80 10.06
CA THR A 67 -13.90 -0.03 10.74
C THR A 67 -13.10 -0.83 9.72
N LEU A 68 -11.78 -0.70 9.75
CA LEU A 68 -10.89 -1.52 8.92
C LEU A 68 -11.09 -3.00 9.21
N LYS A 69 -11.40 -3.74 8.15
CA LYS A 69 -11.52 -5.21 8.15
C LYS A 69 -11.44 -5.70 6.71
N PRO A 70 -11.06 -6.98 6.49
CA PRO A 70 -11.00 -7.55 5.15
C PRO A 70 -12.28 -7.32 4.34
N GLY A 71 -12.13 -6.91 3.08
CA GLY A 71 -13.26 -6.65 2.18
C GLY A 71 -13.79 -5.20 2.18
N ILE A 72 -13.36 -4.35 3.11
CA ILE A 72 -13.67 -2.91 3.05
C ILE A 72 -12.68 -2.19 2.13
N THR A 73 -13.19 -1.34 1.25
CA THR A 73 -12.38 -0.52 0.36
C THR A 73 -12.01 0.79 1.04
N TYR A 74 -10.72 0.99 1.32
CA TYR A 74 -10.14 2.22 1.83
C TYR A 74 -9.90 3.22 0.69
N LYS A 75 -10.52 4.38 0.79
CA LYS A 75 -10.45 5.49 -0.15
C LYS A 75 -9.91 6.70 0.59
N ALA A 76 -8.66 7.04 0.30
CA ALA A 76 -8.02 8.20 0.91
C ALA A 76 -8.78 9.48 0.53
N GLN A 77 -9.17 10.26 1.54
CA GLN A 77 -9.78 11.59 1.37
C GLN A 77 -8.71 12.67 1.24
N GLN A 78 -7.56 12.48 1.88
CA GLN A 78 -6.38 13.31 1.70
C GLN A 78 -5.17 12.42 1.48
N VAL A 79 -4.31 12.85 0.55
CA VAL A 79 -3.00 12.26 0.30
C VAL A 79 -2.01 13.42 0.25
N ILE A 80 -0.98 13.38 1.09
CA ILE A 80 0.10 14.38 1.07
C ILE A 80 1.44 13.68 0.92
N ALA A 81 2.39 14.33 0.24
CA ALA A 81 3.71 13.77 0.02
C ALA A 81 4.45 13.59 1.36
N ALA A 82 5.22 12.50 1.44
CA ALA A 82 6.07 12.17 2.57
C ALA A 82 7.45 11.74 2.07
N ASP A 83 8.45 11.88 2.93
CA ASP A 83 9.81 11.46 2.66
C ASP A 83 10.42 10.91 3.95
N LEU A 84 11.18 9.82 3.86
CA LEU A 84 11.71 9.12 5.04
C LEU A 84 12.71 9.92 5.87
N THR A 85 13.12 11.10 5.38
CA THR A 85 14.14 11.96 6.02
C THR A 85 13.73 13.42 6.15
N THR A 86 13.03 13.98 5.16
CA THR A 86 12.74 15.42 5.08
C THR A 86 11.28 15.77 5.39
N ALA A 87 10.38 14.79 5.34
CA ALA A 87 8.95 14.96 5.56
C ALA A 87 8.37 13.66 6.14
N ASN A 88 8.92 13.22 7.28
CA ASN A 88 8.70 11.89 7.86
C ASN A 88 7.75 11.89 9.07
N LEU A 89 7.21 13.04 9.45
CA LEU A 89 6.17 13.15 10.47
C LEU A 89 5.07 14.10 10.00
N VAL A 90 3.82 13.78 10.29
CA VAL A 90 2.70 14.72 10.14
C VAL A 90 1.72 14.61 11.30
N ASN A 91 1.15 15.74 11.71
CA ASN A 91 0.07 15.77 12.70
C ASN A 91 -1.26 15.50 12.01
N PHE A 92 -2.13 14.73 12.68
CA PHE A 92 -3.50 14.48 12.26
C PHE A 92 -4.45 14.99 13.34
N THR A 93 -5.39 15.84 12.94
CA THR A 93 -6.29 16.58 13.83
C THR A 93 -7.71 16.59 13.28
N ASP A 94 -8.67 16.76 14.17
CA ASP A 94 -10.08 17.02 13.87
C ASP A 94 -10.43 18.45 14.30
N ILE A 95 -10.75 19.29 13.32
CA ILE A 95 -11.24 20.65 13.57
C ILE A 95 -12.71 20.71 13.18
N GLU A 96 -13.60 20.72 14.18
CA GLU A 96 -15.05 20.83 14.00
C GLU A 96 -15.69 19.69 13.15
N ASN A 97 -15.22 18.44 13.32
CA ASN A 97 -15.57 17.27 12.51
C ASN A 97 -15.01 17.34 11.08
N ALA A 98 -13.85 17.96 10.91
CA ALA A 98 -13.11 18.01 9.66
C ALA A 98 -11.67 17.55 9.92
N PHE A 99 -11.43 16.28 9.56
CA PHE A 99 -10.09 15.69 9.65
C PHE A 99 -9.14 16.33 8.64
N GLN A 100 -7.91 16.58 9.09
CA GLN A 100 -6.86 17.05 8.20
C GLN A 100 -5.48 16.70 8.71
N PHE A 101 -4.56 16.56 7.76
CA PHE A 101 -3.15 16.62 8.05
C PHE A 101 -2.64 18.05 8.18
N GLY A 102 -1.72 18.25 9.13
CA GLY A 102 -0.88 19.43 9.20
C GLY A 102 0.22 19.45 8.12
N THR A 103 1.17 20.36 8.27
CA THR A 103 2.37 20.39 7.40
C THR A 103 3.36 19.32 7.86
N PRO A 104 3.85 18.45 6.96
CA PRO A 104 4.89 17.49 7.30
C PRO A 104 6.18 18.15 7.81
N SER A 105 6.84 17.50 8.75
CA SER A 105 8.15 17.87 9.30
C SER A 105 9.14 16.72 9.19
N ASN A 106 10.40 16.99 9.54
CA ASN A 106 11.49 16.00 9.59
C ASN A 106 11.83 15.56 11.02
N THR A 107 10.90 15.72 11.96
CA THR A 107 11.14 15.42 13.38
C THR A 107 10.79 13.97 13.77
N GLY A 108 10.30 13.17 12.83
CA GLY A 108 10.06 11.74 13.03
C GLY A 108 11.35 10.91 13.01
N ALA A 109 11.22 9.61 13.27
CA ALA A 109 12.35 8.69 13.17
C ALA A 109 12.77 8.48 11.71
N ALA A 110 14.09 8.50 11.45
CA ALA A 110 14.62 8.26 10.11
C ALA A 110 14.31 6.83 9.64
N GLY A 111 13.87 6.68 8.39
CA GLY A 111 13.45 5.39 7.85
C GLY A 111 12.01 4.98 8.22
N SER A 112 11.30 5.83 8.96
CA SER A 112 9.90 5.64 9.33
C SER A 112 9.04 6.80 8.83
N LEU A 113 7.73 6.58 8.78
CA LEU A 113 6.72 7.61 8.55
C LEU A 113 5.80 7.65 9.78
N THR A 114 5.70 8.81 10.42
CA THR A 114 4.91 8.99 11.64
C THR A 114 3.67 9.83 11.37
N ILE A 115 2.51 9.35 11.82
CA ILE A 115 1.27 10.14 11.87
C ILE A 115 0.92 10.32 13.34
N ASP A 116 1.04 11.55 13.84
CA ASP A 116 0.77 11.91 15.23
C ASP A 116 -0.69 12.38 15.37
N CYS A 117 -1.55 11.52 15.93
CA CYS A 117 -2.95 11.86 16.17
C CYS A 117 -3.07 12.61 17.49
N ASP A 118 -3.58 13.84 17.44
CA ASP A 118 -3.79 14.63 18.64
C ASP A 118 -5.03 14.15 19.45
N GLY A 119 -5.33 14.82 20.56
CA GLY A 119 -6.45 14.49 21.43
C GLY A 119 -7.83 14.85 20.89
N THR A 120 -7.93 15.50 19.72
CA THR A 120 -9.21 15.86 19.10
C THR A 120 -9.83 14.69 18.34
N ILE A 121 -9.01 13.71 17.92
CA ILE A 121 -9.44 12.58 17.12
C ILE A 121 -10.46 11.71 17.87
N PRO A 122 -11.71 11.61 17.39
CA PRO A 122 -12.66 10.69 17.98
C PRO A 122 -12.26 9.24 17.68
N LYS A 123 -12.36 8.38 18.69
CA LYS A 123 -11.98 6.97 18.57
C LYS A 123 -12.76 6.27 17.46
N GLY A 124 -12.03 5.67 16.51
CA GLY A 124 -12.61 4.90 15.40
C GLY A 124 -13.38 5.72 14.37
N ALA A 125 -13.26 7.05 14.38
CA ALA A 125 -13.90 7.92 13.40
C ALA A 125 -13.13 8.04 12.09
N ALA A 126 -11.81 7.82 12.12
CA ALA A 126 -10.97 7.85 10.95
C ALA A 126 -9.93 6.73 10.99
N ASN A 127 -9.36 6.47 9.82
CA ASN A 127 -8.26 5.58 9.58
C ASN A 127 -7.11 6.39 8.97
N ILE A 128 -5.89 6.12 9.42
CA ILE A 128 -4.67 6.79 8.96
C ILE A 128 -3.73 5.76 8.39
N GLY A 129 -2.90 6.16 7.44
CA GLY A 129 -2.06 5.21 6.73
C GLY A 129 -0.99 5.86 5.89
N ILE A 130 -0.19 5.02 5.28
CA ILE A 130 0.84 5.42 4.34
C ILE A 130 0.49 4.93 2.93
N GLY A 131 1.10 5.56 1.95
CA GLY A 131 0.98 5.17 0.55
C GLY A 131 2.29 5.29 -0.19
N MET A 132 2.35 4.65 -1.35
CA MET A 132 3.44 4.76 -2.30
C MET A 132 2.87 5.06 -3.68
N SER A 133 3.51 5.99 -4.40
CA SER A 133 3.08 6.41 -5.73
C SER A 133 1.64 6.94 -5.76
N GLY A 134 1.25 7.64 -4.69
CA GLY A 134 -0.07 8.27 -4.54
C GLY A 134 -1.21 7.31 -4.16
N GLN A 135 -0.94 6.01 -3.99
CA GLN A 135 -1.94 5.02 -3.59
C GLN A 135 -1.65 4.49 -2.18
N PRO A 136 -2.68 4.35 -1.32
CA PRO A 136 -2.54 3.76 0.01
C PRO A 136 -2.02 2.32 -0.05
N THR A 137 -1.16 1.94 0.90
CA THR A 137 -0.61 0.57 1.01
C THR A 137 -0.90 -0.06 2.36
N HIS A 138 -0.88 0.72 3.43
CA HIS A 138 -1.17 0.25 4.79
C HIS A 138 -1.98 1.29 5.54
N ALA A 139 -2.87 0.83 6.42
CA ALA A 139 -3.67 1.68 7.28
C ALA A 139 -3.86 1.06 8.67
N VAL A 140 -4.09 1.94 9.64
CA VAL A 140 -4.49 1.63 11.01
C VAL A 140 -5.67 2.52 11.40
N SER A 141 -6.44 2.12 12.41
CA SER A 141 -7.44 3.01 12.99
C SER A 141 -6.76 4.18 13.69
N ALA A 142 -7.27 5.40 13.50
CA ALA A 142 -6.81 6.57 14.24
C ALA A 142 -7.34 6.51 15.68
N GLU A 143 -6.46 6.82 16.63
CA GLU A 143 -6.77 6.84 18.07
C GLU A 143 -6.30 8.18 18.66
N PRO A 144 -7.04 8.76 19.62
CA PRO A 144 -6.65 10.02 20.23
C PRO A 144 -5.33 9.92 21.01
N ASN A 145 -4.46 10.92 20.87
CA ASN A 145 -3.15 11.00 21.53
C ASN A 145 -2.23 9.80 21.22
N PHE A 146 -2.29 9.29 19.99
CA PHE A 146 -1.49 8.16 19.54
C PHE A 146 -0.70 8.50 18.28
N ALA A 147 0.60 8.22 18.32
CA ALA A 147 1.46 8.32 17.15
C ALA A 147 1.64 6.95 16.49
N ALA A 148 1.10 6.78 15.28
CA ALA A 148 1.35 5.60 14.46
C ALA A 148 2.70 5.77 13.74
N VAL A 149 3.63 4.86 13.98
CA VAL A 149 4.99 4.89 13.42
C VAL A 149 5.16 3.71 12.47
N PHE A 150 5.19 3.96 11.17
CA PHE A 150 5.36 2.97 10.11
C PHE A 150 6.84 2.86 9.76
N THR A 151 7.47 1.72 10.04
CA THR A 151 8.88 1.45 9.68
C THR A 151 8.92 0.81 8.31
N ILE A 152 9.64 1.44 7.37
CA ILE A 152 9.49 1.17 5.94
C ILE A 152 10.54 0.16 5.46
N HIS A 153 10.10 -1.05 5.11
CA HIS A 153 10.93 -2.10 4.50
C HIS A 153 10.10 -2.87 3.43
N PRO A 154 9.64 -2.17 2.37
CA PRO A 154 8.60 -2.67 1.49
C PRO A 154 9.03 -3.94 0.75
N GLU A 155 8.24 -4.98 0.92
CA GLU A 155 8.27 -6.20 0.14
C GLU A 155 7.08 -6.21 -0.81
N TYR A 156 7.31 -6.47 -2.09
CA TYR A 156 6.24 -6.51 -3.08
C TYR A 156 5.72 -7.94 -3.23
N TRP A 157 4.42 -8.08 -3.16
CA TRP A 157 3.75 -9.36 -3.29
C TRP A 157 2.64 -9.27 -4.34
N ILE A 158 2.34 -10.41 -4.95
CA ILE A 158 1.28 -10.55 -5.94
C ILE A 158 0.34 -11.68 -5.61
N SER A 159 -0.90 -11.59 -6.09
CA SER A 159 -1.89 -12.66 -6.05
C SER A 159 -2.88 -12.50 -7.21
N PHE A 160 -3.75 -13.48 -7.42
CA PHE A 160 -4.74 -13.51 -8.48
C PHE A 160 -6.08 -14.01 -7.95
N GLY A 161 -7.13 -13.18 -8.05
CA GLY A 161 -8.40 -13.43 -7.37
C GLY A 161 -9.41 -12.30 -7.59
N SER A 162 -10.29 -12.04 -6.62
CA SER A 162 -11.28 -10.95 -6.73
C SER A 162 -10.91 -9.82 -5.77
N PHE A 163 -10.47 -8.69 -6.30
CA PHE A 163 -9.90 -7.59 -5.52
C PHE A 163 -10.26 -6.22 -6.10
N GLU A 164 -10.55 -5.26 -5.23
CA GLU A 164 -10.72 -3.84 -5.59
C GLU A 164 -9.50 -3.01 -5.16
N PRO A 165 -9.10 -1.97 -5.92
CA PRO A 165 -8.06 -1.03 -5.49
C PRO A 165 -8.40 -0.40 -4.13
N GLY A 166 -7.44 -0.42 -3.21
CA GLY A 166 -7.63 0.07 -1.84
C GLY A 166 -8.39 -0.87 -0.90
N GLN A 167 -8.82 -2.05 -1.36
CA GLN A 167 -9.44 -3.05 -0.50
C GLN A 167 -8.46 -3.51 0.59
N VAL A 168 -8.94 -3.59 1.83
CA VAL A 168 -8.23 -4.25 2.93
C VAL A 168 -8.13 -5.73 2.59
N VAL A 169 -6.90 -6.22 2.49
CA VAL A 169 -6.59 -7.62 2.19
C VAL A 169 -6.12 -8.33 3.45
N ASP A 170 -6.52 -9.59 3.60
CA ASP A 170 -6.03 -10.47 4.65
C ASP A 170 -4.91 -11.36 4.10
N THR A 171 -3.67 -11.00 4.39
CA THR A 171 -2.49 -11.69 3.87
C THR A 171 -2.35 -13.12 4.41
N GLN A 172 -3.05 -13.48 5.50
CA GLN A 172 -3.02 -14.83 6.06
C GLN A 172 -3.96 -15.79 5.34
N THR A 173 -5.03 -15.28 4.72
CA THR A 173 -6.04 -16.09 4.01
C THR A 173 -5.91 -15.96 2.49
N MET A 174 -5.04 -15.08 2.00
CA MET A 174 -4.70 -14.98 0.59
C MET A 174 -4.10 -16.29 0.07
N VAL A 175 -4.69 -16.79 -1.01
CA VAL A 175 -4.21 -17.97 -1.72
C VAL A 175 -3.36 -17.56 -2.91
N ASN A 176 -2.44 -18.45 -3.30
CA ASN A 176 -1.61 -18.29 -4.48
C ASN A 176 -0.85 -16.95 -4.53
N SER A 177 -0.31 -16.54 -3.38
CA SER A 177 0.53 -15.35 -3.28
C SER A 177 1.99 -15.68 -3.56
N GLU A 178 2.69 -14.77 -4.24
CA GLU A 178 4.11 -14.90 -4.55
C GLU A 178 4.84 -13.60 -4.22
N ALA A 179 6.02 -13.70 -3.61
CA ALA A 179 6.88 -12.55 -3.37
C ALA A 179 7.63 -12.18 -4.66
N VAL A 180 7.65 -10.89 -5.02
CA VAL A 180 8.36 -10.40 -6.20
C VAL A 180 9.64 -9.68 -5.75
N PRO A 181 10.79 -10.37 -5.72
CA PRO A 181 12.04 -9.71 -5.38
C PRO A 181 12.41 -8.75 -6.51
N PHE A 182 12.77 -7.52 -6.15
CA PHE A 182 13.47 -6.59 -7.03
C PHE A 182 14.94 -6.54 -6.61
N PRO A 183 15.83 -7.29 -7.27
CA PRO A 183 17.26 -7.24 -6.99
C PRO A 183 17.83 -5.84 -7.17
N VAL A 184 19.01 -5.62 -6.59
CA VAL A 184 19.73 -4.35 -6.74
C VAL A 184 19.89 -3.99 -8.22
N ASN A 185 19.54 -2.76 -8.57
CA ASN A 185 19.56 -2.21 -9.94
C ASN A 185 18.60 -2.89 -10.94
N VAL A 186 17.67 -3.72 -10.47
CA VAL A 186 16.58 -4.26 -11.28
C VAL A 186 15.31 -3.47 -11.00
N TYR A 187 14.77 -2.83 -12.04
CA TYR A 187 13.58 -1.98 -11.95
C TYR A 187 12.40 -2.53 -12.77
N GLY A 188 12.58 -3.68 -13.42
CA GLY A 188 11.57 -4.34 -14.23
C GLY A 188 11.51 -5.81 -13.87
N MET A 189 10.30 -6.33 -13.62
CA MET A 189 10.06 -7.75 -13.39
C MET A 189 8.85 -8.19 -14.22
N THR A 190 8.86 -9.43 -14.71
CA THR A 190 7.70 -10.09 -15.29
C THR A 190 7.26 -11.22 -14.36
N ALA A 191 5.98 -11.23 -14.00
CA ALA A 191 5.30 -12.35 -13.35
C ALA A 191 4.34 -13.01 -14.35
N THR A 192 4.44 -14.32 -14.52
CA THR A 192 3.54 -15.11 -15.36
C THR A 192 2.80 -16.10 -14.49
N LEU A 193 1.47 -16.14 -14.60
CA LEU A 193 0.64 -17.17 -13.98
C LEU A 193 0.21 -18.17 -15.05
N ASP A 194 0.55 -19.45 -14.87
CA ASP A 194 0.21 -20.52 -15.80
C ASP A 194 -1.14 -21.19 -15.47
N SER A 195 -1.61 -22.09 -16.36
CA SER A 195 -2.87 -22.82 -16.21
C SER A 195 -2.90 -23.81 -15.05
N GLY A 196 -1.74 -24.11 -14.44
CA GLY A 196 -1.63 -24.87 -13.21
C GLY A 196 -1.70 -23.99 -11.95
N ASN A 197 -1.96 -22.69 -12.10
CA ASN A 197 -1.89 -21.68 -11.05
C ASN A 197 -0.48 -21.49 -10.45
N ASN A 198 0.57 -21.78 -11.20
CA ASN A 198 1.95 -21.57 -10.74
C ASN A 198 2.49 -20.22 -11.23
N TRP A 199 3.22 -19.54 -10.35
CA TRP A 199 3.92 -18.31 -10.68
C TRP A 199 5.31 -18.59 -11.25
N THR A 200 5.67 -17.88 -12.31
CA THR A 200 7.04 -17.79 -12.82
C THR A 200 7.47 -16.34 -12.85
N LEU A 201 8.60 -16.02 -12.19
CA LEU A 201 9.17 -14.69 -12.14
C LEU A 201 10.42 -14.59 -13.01
N ALA A 202 10.54 -13.48 -13.75
CA ALA A 202 11.71 -13.18 -14.57
C ALA A 202 12.12 -11.72 -14.41
N GLN A 203 13.43 -11.46 -14.48
CA GLN A 203 13.95 -10.09 -14.50
C GLN A 203 13.73 -9.46 -15.88
N GLY A 204 13.41 -8.16 -15.89
CA GLY A 204 13.09 -7.39 -17.08
C GLY A 204 11.64 -7.54 -17.53
N LEU A 205 11.26 -6.75 -18.54
CA LEU A 205 9.92 -6.76 -19.14
C LEU A 205 9.90 -7.72 -20.33
N VAL A 206 10.15 -8.99 -20.05
CA VAL A 206 10.15 -10.09 -21.02
C VAL A 206 8.78 -10.67 -21.22
#